data_AF-A0A6P5TLQ7-F1
#
_entry.id   AF-A0A6P5TLQ7-F1
#
_cell.length_a   1.000
_cell.length_b   1.000
_cell.length_c   1.000
_cell.angle_alpha   90.00
_cell.angle_beta   90.00
_cell.angle_gamma   90.00
#
_symmetry.space_group_name_H-M   'P 1'
#
loop_
_entity.id
_entity.type
_entity.pdbx_description
1 polymer ?
#
loop_
_entity_poly.entity_id
_entity_poly.type
_entity_poly.pdbx_seq_one_letter_code
_entity_poly.pdbx_strand_id
1 'polypeptide(L)'
;MADQYLLGWILASVLGLVALYRTLVKRNDDRRSALVEKRSECVKSVMVSNGECRSTDGDVDVIIVGAGVAGAALAHTLGKDGRRIHVIERDLQEPDRIVGELLQPGGYLKLIELGLEDCVEEIDAQRVFGYALFKDGKNTRLSYPLEKFHSDVSGRSFHNGRFIQRMREKAATIPKYAFSPLVDTNQMLVSFILFVSAC
;
A
#
# COMPACT_ATOMS: atom_id res chain seq x y z
N MET A 1 -36.64 46.21 -27.89
CA MET A 1 -37.49 45.29 -27.10
C MET A 1 -36.88 43.89 -26.89
N ALA A 2 -35.66 43.61 -27.39
CA ALA A 2 -34.99 42.29 -27.26
C ALA A 2 -33.96 42.21 -26.09
N ASP A 3 -33.59 43.34 -25.48
CA ASP A 3 -32.45 43.41 -24.56
C ASP A 3 -32.78 42.96 -23.11
N GLN A 4 -34.02 43.10 -22.68
CA GLN A 4 -34.45 42.71 -21.33
C GLN A 4 -34.49 41.20 -21.12
N TYR A 5 -34.77 40.43 -22.18
CA TYR A 5 -34.80 38.97 -22.12
C TYR A 5 -33.39 38.37 -22.13
N LEU A 6 -32.44 39.00 -22.84
CA LEU A 6 -31.06 38.55 -22.92
C LEU A 6 -30.35 38.65 -21.56
N LEU A 7 -30.52 39.76 -20.85
CA LEU A 7 -30.01 39.96 -19.49
C LEU A 7 -30.59 38.95 -18.49
N GLY A 8 -31.89 38.63 -18.62
CA GLY A 8 -32.53 37.62 -17.79
C GLY A 8 -31.94 36.22 -17.96
N TRP A 9 -31.61 35.83 -19.20
CA TRP A 9 -31.00 34.52 -19.49
C TRP A 9 -29.57 34.41 -18.98
N ILE A 10 -28.78 35.49 -19.07
CA ILE A 10 -27.41 35.53 -18.55
C ILE A 10 -27.43 35.37 -17.02
N LEU A 11 -28.29 36.11 -16.32
CA LEU A 11 -28.44 36.00 -14.86
C LEU A 11 -28.89 34.60 -14.43
N ALA A 12 -29.86 34.00 -15.13
CA ALA A 12 -30.31 32.64 -14.84
C ALA A 12 -29.19 31.60 -15.06
N SER A 13 -28.42 31.74 -16.13
CA SER A 13 -27.30 30.84 -16.43
C SER A 13 -26.18 30.94 -15.39
N VAL A 14 -25.83 32.16 -14.95
CA VAL A 14 -24.78 32.36 -13.93
C VAL A 14 -25.24 31.80 -12.58
N LEU A 15 -26.48 32.05 -12.16
CA LEU A 15 -27.02 31.50 -10.93
C LEU A 15 -27.11 29.97 -10.96
N GLY A 16 -27.50 29.38 -12.11
CA GLY A 16 -27.50 27.93 -12.31
C GLY A 16 -26.10 27.32 -12.24
N LEU A 17 -25.10 27.97 -12.83
CA LEU A 17 -23.72 27.49 -12.84
C LEU A 17 -23.06 27.60 -11.45
N VAL A 18 -23.39 28.65 -10.68
CA VAL A 18 -22.97 28.79 -9.28
C VAL A 18 -23.63 27.73 -8.39
N ALA A 19 -24.92 27.46 -8.57
CA ALA A 19 -25.62 26.40 -7.85
C ALA A 19 -25.05 25.01 -8.19
N LEU A 20 -24.76 24.75 -9.46
CA LEU A 20 -24.11 23.52 -9.91
C LEU A 20 -22.70 23.38 -9.33
N TYR A 21 -21.91 24.46 -9.34
CA TYR A 21 -20.56 24.45 -8.75
C TYR A 21 -20.61 24.17 -7.25
N ARG A 22 -21.51 24.83 -6.51
CA ARG A 22 -21.69 24.60 -5.06
C ARG A 22 -22.12 23.17 -4.74
N THR A 23 -23.01 22.58 -5.56
CA THR A 23 -23.46 21.20 -5.36
C THR A 23 -22.39 20.17 -5.71
N LEU A 24 -21.56 20.42 -6.71
CA LEU A 24 -20.41 19.55 -7.06
C LEU A 24 -19.30 19.61 -6.01
N VAL A 25 -18.97 20.80 -5.51
CA VAL A 25 -17.98 20.97 -4.42
C VAL A 25 -18.48 20.32 -3.14
N LYS A 26 -19.75 20.53 -2.76
CA LYS A 26 -20.36 19.89 -1.59
C LYS A 26 -20.37 18.37 -1.71
N ARG A 27 -20.70 17.82 -2.88
CA ARG A 27 -20.61 16.37 -3.15
C ARG A 27 -19.21 15.81 -2.98
N ASN A 28 -18.18 16.58 -3.31
CA ASN A 28 -16.79 16.14 -3.16
C ASN A 28 -16.35 16.15 -1.68
N ASP A 29 -16.80 17.14 -0.92
CA ASP A 29 -16.53 17.26 0.52
C ASP A 29 -17.24 16.15 1.32
N ASP A 30 -18.52 15.88 1.02
CA ASP A 30 -19.28 14.78 1.60
C ASP A 30 -18.64 13.41 1.27
N ARG A 31 -18.13 13.21 0.03
CA ARG A 31 -17.37 12.00 -0.34
C ARG A 31 -16.08 11.86 0.46
N ARG A 32 -15.38 12.96 0.69
CA ARG A 32 -14.14 12.99 1.49
C ARG A 32 -14.42 12.68 2.95
N SER A 33 -15.47 13.27 3.51
CA SER A 33 -15.95 13.01 4.88
C SER A 33 -16.36 11.54 5.04
N ALA A 34 -17.14 10.98 4.11
CA ALA A 34 -17.53 9.57 4.13
C ALA A 34 -16.35 8.60 3.99
N LEU A 35 -15.32 8.93 3.20
CA LEU A 35 -14.07 8.14 3.11
C LEU A 35 -13.25 8.19 4.42
N VAL A 36 -13.23 9.34 5.10
CA VAL A 36 -12.57 9.51 6.40
C VAL A 36 -13.35 8.80 7.51
N GLU A 37 -14.67 8.87 7.49
CA GLU A 37 -15.56 8.19 8.43
C GLU A 37 -15.50 6.67 8.25
N LYS A 38 -15.51 6.16 7.01
CA LYS A 38 -15.31 4.74 6.69
C LYS A 38 -13.93 4.23 7.14
N ARG A 39 -12.89 5.08 7.07
CA ARG A 39 -11.57 4.78 7.63
C ARG A 39 -11.58 4.78 9.17
N SER A 40 -12.43 5.57 9.81
CA SER A 40 -12.62 5.62 11.27
C SER A 40 -13.46 4.46 11.81
N GLU A 41 -14.50 4.02 11.09
CA GLU A 41 -15.31 2.84 11.41
C GLU A 41 -14.51 1.54 11.29
N CYS A 42 -13.71 1.40 10.23
CA CYS A 42 -12.80 0.26 10.07
C CYS A 42 -11.83 0.13 11.26
N VAL A 43 -11.42 1.25 11.85
CA VAL A 43 -10.54 1.29 13.04
C VAL A 43 -11.32 1.03 14.34
N LYS A 44 -12.60 1.39 14.42
CA LYS A 44 -13.44 1.18 15.61
C LYS A 44 -14.00 -0.25 15.74
N SER A 45 -14.14 -0.99 14.64
CA SER A 45 -14.70 -2.35 14.67
C SER A 45 -13.77 -3.41 15.29
N VAL A 46 -12.50 -3.07 15.56
CA VAL A 46 -11.56 -3.95 16.26
C VAL A 46 -11.67 -3.73 17.78
N MET A 47 -12.87 -3.99 18.32
CA MET A 47 -13.05 -4.29 19.72
C MET A 47 -13.93 -5.54 19.80
N VAL A 48 -13.29 -6.71 19.89
CA VAL A 48 -14.00 -7.96 20.20
C VAL A 48 -13.39 -8.57 21.47
N SER A 49 -14.21 -8.42 22.52
CA SER A 49 -14.60 -9.39 23.54
C SER A 49 -13.55 -10.25 24.24
N ASN A 50 -13.52 -10.09 25.57
CA ASN A 50 -12.84 -10.94 26.55
C ASN A 50 -13.17 -12.43 26.36
N GLY A 51 -12.13 -13.23 26.07
CA GLY A 51 -12.07 -14.67 26.27
C GLY A 51 -10.62 -15.05 26.56
N GLU A 52 -10.28 -15.22 27.84
CA GLU A 52 -8.90 -15.39 28.29
C GLU A 52 -8.26 -16.69 27.76
N CYS A 53 -7.19 -16.54 26.98
CA CYS A 53 -6.02 -17.43 27.01
C CYS A 53 -4.82 -16.53 27.33
N ARG A 54 -4.52 -16.36 28.61
CA ARG A 54 -3.36 -15.60 29.05
C ARG A 54 -2.10 -16.43 28.82
N SER A 55 -1.32 -16.08 27.80
CA SER A 55 0.11 -16.40 27.75
C SER A 55 0.89 -15.22 28.36
N THR A 56 1.47 -15.46 29.52
CA THR A 56 2.40 -14.53 30.18
C THR A 56 3.73 -14.52 29.43
N ASP A 57 3.88 -13.62 28.46
CA ASP A 57 5.07 -12.82 28.10
C ASP A 57 4.86 -12.20 26.70
N GLY A 58 5.06 -10.89 26.54
CA GLY A 58 5.11 -10.25 25.21
C GLY A 58 3.81 -10.17 24.39
N ASP A 59 2.79 -9.49 24.90
CA ASP A 59 1.51 -9.25 24.23
C ASP A 59 1.72 -8.58 22.83
N VAL A 60 1.07 -9.09 21.77
CA VAL A 60 1.25 -8.70 20.34
C VAL A 60 -0.03 -8.05 19.86
N ASP A 61 0.06 -6.90 19.16
CA ASP A 61 -1.12 -6.19 18.67
C ASP A 61 -1.61 -6.74 17.32
N VAL A 62 -0.69 -7.18 16.46
CA VAL A 62 -1.01 -7.68 15.11
C VAL A 62 -0.10 -8.85 14.76
N ILE A 63 -0.71 -9.93 14.26
CA ILE A 63 0.00 -11.06 13.65
C ILE A 63 -0.14 -10.96 12.14
N ILE A 64 0.97 -10.98 11.41
CA ILE A 64 1.00 -10.98 9.94
C ILE A 64 1.49 -12.35 9.48
N VAL A 65 0.68 -13.04 8.68
CA VAL A 65 1.06 -14.31 8.07
C VAL A 65 1.58 -14.04 6.65
N GLY A 66 2.87 -14.29 6.46
CA GLY A 66 3.63 -14.02 5.25
C GLY A 66 4.49 -12.76 5.35
N ALA A 67 5.80 -12.90 5.12
CA ALA A 67 6.81 -11.86 5.06
C ALA A 67 7.29 -11.61 3.63
N GLY A 68 6.37 -11.67 2.65
CA GLY A 68 6.61 -11.17 1.30
C GLY A 68 6.53 -9.64 1.23
N VAL A 69 6.48 -9.07 0.03
CA VAL A 69 6.44 -7.60 -0.19
C VAL A 69 5.36 -6.91 0.64
N ALA A 70 4.11 -7.40 0.59
CA ALA A 70 3.00 -6.79 1.32
C ALA A 70 3.14 -6.93 2.84
N GLY A 71 3.52 -8.12 3.31
CA GLY A 71 3.65 -8.40 4.75
C GLY A 71 4.79 -7.63 5.40
N ALA A 72 5.95 -7.57 4.75
CA ALA A 72 7.10 -6.79 5.21
C ALA A 72 6.82 -5.27 5.18
N ALA A 73 6.15 -4.77 4.13
CA ALA A 73 5.75 -3.36 4.07
C ALA A 73 4.74 -3.00 5.16
N LEU A 74 3.73 -3.86 5.39
CA LEU A 74 2.71 -3.68 6.41
C LEU A 74 3.33 -3.71 7.81
N ALA A 75 4.19 -4.70 8.06
CA ALA A 75 4.99 -4.82 9.27
C ALA A 75 5.78 -3.55 9.57
N HIS A 76 6.53 -3.05 8.59
CA HIS A 76 7.32 -1.85 8.74
C HIS A 76 6.44 -0.63 9.07
N THR A 77 5.33 -0.48 8.36
CA THR A 77 4.41 0.66 8.53
C THR A 77 3.75 0.63 9.91
N LEU A 78 3.16 -0.48 10.32
CA LEU A 78 2.49 -0.60 11.61
C LEU A 78 3.48 -0.55 12.78
N GLY A 79 4.69 -1.08 12.59
CA GLY A 79 5.76 -0.99 13.58
C GLY A 79 6.21 0.44 13.82
N LYS A 80 6.30 1.28 12.76
CA LYS A 80 6.56 2.72 12.88
C LYS A 80 5.46 3.45 13.63
N ASP A 81 4.22 2.99 13.50
CA ASP A 81 3.07 3.50 14.26
C ASP A 81 3.04 2.99 15.72
N GLY A 82 4.07 2.25 16.16
CA GLY A 82 4.27 1.83 17.54
C GLY A 82 3.57 0.54 17.95
N ARG A 83 2.96 -0.17 16.98
CA ARG A 83 2.31 -1.46 17.18
C ARG A 83 3.34 -2.57 17.39
N ARG A 84 3.00 -3.54 18.24
CA ARG A 84 3.78 -4.76 18.45
C ARG A 84 3.36 -5.76 17.39
N ILE A 85 4.28 -6.09 16.47
CA ILE A 85 3.99 -6.91 15.30
C ILE A 85 4.74 -8.23 15.41
N HIS A 86 4.02 -9.33 15.22
CA HIS A 86 4.61 -10.64 15.01
C HIS A 86 4.38 -11.07 13.57
N VAL A 87 5.45 -11.45 12.87
CA VAL A 87 5.35 -11.90 11.49
C VAL A 87 5.81 -13.34 11.37
N ILE A 88 4.92 -14.14 10.81
CA ILE A 88 5.12 -15.56 10.62
C ILE A 88 5.37 -15.77 9.13
N GLU A 89 6.52 -16.34 8.78
CA GLU A 89 6.84 -16.68 7.39
C GLU A 89 7.23 -18.14 7.29
N ARG A 90 6.88 -18.78 6.18
CA ARG A 90 7.24 -20.17 5.94
C ARG A 90 8.75 -20.33 5.82
N ASP A 91 9.39 -19.46 5.05
CA ASP A 91 10.83 -19.49 4.81
C ASP A 91 11.44 -18.06 4.78
N LEU A 92 12.40 -17.83 5.67
CA LEU A 92 13.13 -16.57 5.81
C LEU A 92 14.38 -16.49 4.92
N GLN A 93 14.74 -17.58 4.22
CA GLN A 93 15.78 -17.54 3.20
C GLN A 93 15.37 -16.63 2.03
N GLU A 94 16.36 -16.22 1.25
CA GLU A 94 16.13 -15.43 0.03
C GLU A 94 15.25 -16.22 -0.96
N PRO A 95 14.09 -15.69 -1.35
CA PRO A 95 13.22 -16.40 -2.30
C PRO A 95 13.82 -16.44 -3.71
N ASP A 96 13.99 -17.65 -4.26
CA ASP A 96 14.35 -17.86 -5.66
C ASP A 96 13.09 -18.03 -6.53
N ARG A 97 12.67 -16.95 -7.20
CA ARG A 97 11.51 -16.95 -8.10
C ARG A 97 11.56 -15.80 -9.11
N ILE A 98 11.01 -16.05 -10.29
CA ILE A 98 10.96 -15.10 -11.43
C ILE A 98 9.83 -14.05 -11.34
N VAL A 99 8.99 -14.11 -10.30
CA VAL A 99 7.83 -13.22 -10.16
C VAL A 99 8.18 -12.00 -9.32
N GLY A 100 7.63 -10.84 -9.69
CA GLY A 100 7.78 -9.60 -8.92
C GLY A 100 9.08 -8.82 -9.19
N GLU A 101 9.74 -9.07 -10.32
CA GLU A 101 11.02 -8.44 -10.67
C GLU A 101 10.91 -7.07 -11.35
N LEU A 102 9.69 -6.51 -11.47
CA LEU A 102 9.45 -5.18 -12.01
C LEU A 102 8.46 -4.40 -11.14
N LEU A 103 8.97 -3.41 -10.42
CA LEU A 103 8.20 -2.42 -9.69
C LEU A 103 7.85 -1.26 -10.62
N GLN A 104 6.55 -1.01 -10.82
CA GLN A 104 6.08 0.14 -11.61
C GLN A 104 6.40 1.47 -10.90
N PRO A 105 6.48 2.61 -11.62
CA PRO A 105 6.73 3.92 -11.01
C PRO A 105 5.77 4.25 -9.86
N GLY A 106 4.49 3.90 -10.00
CA GLY A 106 3.49 4.09 -8.94
C GLY A 106 3.76 3.26 -7.68
N GLY A 107 4.33 2.05 -7.83
CA GLY A 107 4.77 1.23 -6.72
C GLY A 107 6.00 1.83 -6.03
N TYR A 108 6.95 2.35 -6.80
CA TYR A 108 8.11 3.05 -6.26
C TYR A 108 7.73 4.30 -5.46
N LEU A 109 6.77 5.09 -5.96
CA LEU A 109 6.19 6.22 -5.22
C LEU A 109 5.58 5.78 -3.87
N LYS A 110 4.97 4.60 -3.81
CA LYS A 110 4.45 4.05 -2.56
C LYS A 110 5.55 3.58 -1.61
N LEU A 111 6.68 3.09 -2.11
CA LEU A 111 7.83 2.81 -1.25
C LEU A 111 8.36 4.10 -0.60
N ILE A 112 8.49 5.18 -1.38
CA ILE A 112 8.89 6.51 -0.87
C ILE A 112 7.92 6.99 0.21
N GLU A 113 6.60 6.89 -0.03
CA GLU A 113 5.58 7.31 0.95
C GLU A 113 5.69 6.54 2.29
N LEU A 114 6.13 5.28 2.25
CA LEU A 114 6.26 4.42 3.42
C LEU A 114 7.65 4.51 4.10
N GLY A 115 8.64 5.13 3.45
CA GLY A 115 10.04 5.16 3.91
C GLY A 115 10.78 3.83 3.67
N LEU A 116 10.47 3.18 2.55
CA LEU A 116 10.98 1.87 2.12
C LEU A 116 11.72 1.95 0.77
N GLU A 117 11.92 3.14 0.23
CA GLU A 117 12.58 3.38 -1.05
C GLU A 117 14.03 2.89 -1.06
N ASP A 118 14.73 2.93 0.08
CA ASP A 118 16.08 2.42 0.21
C ASP A 118 16.17 0.89 0.03
N CYS A 119 15.03 0.17 0.08
CA CYS A 119 14.98 -1.27 -0.14
C CYS A 119 15.26 -1.69 -1.59
N VAL A 120 15.20 -0.76 -2.56
CA VAL A 120 15.61 -1.03 -3.95
C VAL A 120 17.04 -0.60 -4.25
N GLU A 121 17.75 -0.03 -3.27
CA GLU A 121 19.16 0.32 -3.41
C GLU A 121 20.06 -0.88 -3.08
N GLU A 122 21.28 -0.88 -3.62
CA GLU A 122 22.32 -1.92 -3.39
C GLU A 122 21.91 -3.37 -3.73
N ILE A 123 20.79 -3.57 -4.44
CA ILE A 123 20.33 -4.88 -4.93
C ILE A 123 20.51 -5.06 -6.45
N ASP A 124 21.29 -4.19 -7.07
CA ASP A 124 21.47 -4.10 -8.53
C ASP A 124 20.17 -3.78 -9.29
N ALA A 125 19.32 -2.93 -8.68
CA ALA A 125 18.07 -2.53 -9.30
C ALA A 125 18.31 -1.60 -10.51
N GLN A 126 17.68 -1.94 -11.62
CA GLN A 126 17.75 -1.20 -12.88
C GLN A 126 16.56 -0.25 -13.00
N ARG A 127 16.84 1.00 -13.37
CA ARG A 127 15.78 1.99 -13.62
C ARG A 127 15.05 1.68 -14.94
N VAL A 128 13.73 1.70 -14.90
CA VAL A 128 12.87 1.43 -16.07
C VAL A 128 12.04 2.66 -16.40
N PHE A 129 12.23 3.22 -17.59
CA PHE A 129 11.59 4.46 -18.04
C PHE A 129 10.37 4.26 -18.94
N GLY A 130 10.09 3.02 -19.32
CA GLY A 130 9.00 2.66 -20.22
C GLY A 130 9.27 1.32 -20.88
N TYR A 131 8.58 1.07 -21.98
CA TYR A 131 8.65 -0.18 -22.72
C TYR A 131 8.99 0.07 -24.19
N ALA A 132 9.68 -0.89 -24.80
CA ALA A 132 9.78 -0.99 -26.25
C ALA A 132 8.86 -2.14 -26.71
N LEU A 133 7.96 -1.84 -27.65
CA LEU A 133 7.01 -2.80 -28.20
C LEU A 133 7.46 -3.17 -29.62
N PHE A 134 7.63 -4.45 -29.90
CA PHE A 134 8.01 -4.98 -31.21
C PHE A 134 6.92 -5.93 -31.70
N LYS A 135 6.40 -5.70 -32.90
CA LYS A 135 5.39 -6.57 -33.52
C LYS A 135 5.47 -6.50 -35.04
N ASP A 136 5.57 -7.64 -35.70
CA ASP A 136 5.52 -7.76 -37.17
C ASP A 136 6.51 -6.82 -37.89
N GLY A 137 7.75 -6.74 -37.40
CA GLY A 137 8.79 -5.84 -37.93
C GLY A 137 8.60 -4.35 -37.60
N LYS A 138 7.50 -3.97 -36.95
CA LYS A 138 7.26 -2.61 -36.44
C LYS A 138 7.74 -2.49 -35.00
N ASN A 139 8.20 -1.31 -34.62
CA ASN A 139 8.56 -0.99 -33.24
C ASN A 139 7.98 0.35 -32.81
N THR A 140 7.72 0.49 -31.51
CA THR A 140 7.38 1.76 -30.87
C THR A 140 7.91 1.78 -29.45
N ARG A 141 8.14 2.97 -28.90
CA ARG A 141 8.56 3.17 -27.51
C ARG A 141 7.42 3.82 -26.74
N LEU A 142 7.05 3.22 -25.63
CA LEU A 142 6.04 3.72 -24.70
C LEU A 142 6.75 4.21 -23.44
N SER A 143 7.01 5.50 -23.35
CA SER A 143 7.59 6.13 -22.16
C SER A 143 6.55 6.25 -21.05
N TYR A 144 6.97 6.09 -19.80
CA TYR A 144 6.14 6.45 -18.66
C TYR A 144 5.94 7.98 -18.58
N PRO A 145 4.75 8.46 -18.17
CA PRO A 145 4.47 9.89 -18.01
C PRO A 145 5.05 10.42 -16.69
N LEU A 146 6.34 10.72 -16.67
CA LEU A 146 7.11 11.02 -15.45
C LEU A 146 7.39 12.52 -15.24
N GLU A 147 6.94 13.40 -16.13
CA GLU A 147 7.33 14.81 -16.21
C GLU A 147 6.97 15.62 -14.96
N LYS A 148 5.96 15.17 -14.21
CA LYS A 148 5.45 15.84 -12.99
C LYS A 148 6.08 15.32 -11.70
N PHE A 149 6.97 14.33 -11.79
CA PHE A 149 7.57 13.67 -10.62
C PHE A 149 9.05 14.03 -10.49
N HIS A 150 9.62 13.75 -9.31
CA HIS A 150 11.05 13.91 -9.08
C HIS A 150 11.86 13.06 -10.08
N SER A 151 13.05 13.53 -10.47
CA SER A 151 13.88 12.90 -11.52
C SER A 151 14.30 11.46 -11.21
N ASP A 152 14.27 11.07 -9.94
CA ASP A 152 14.55 9.71 -9.49
C ASP A 152 13.37 8.74 -9.72
N VAL A 153 12.14 9.25 -9.78
CA VAL A 153 10.92 8.43 -9.94
C VAL A 153 10.93 7.76 -11.31
N SER A 154 10.95 6.44 -11.30
CA SER A 154 10.89 5.56 -12.48
C SER A 154 10.51 4.16 -12.02
N GLY A 155 10.27 3.24 -12.95
CA GLY A 155 10.18 1.82 -12.59
C GLY A 155 11.53 1.32 -12.06
N ARG A 156 11.50 0.19 -11.36
CA ARG A 156 12.70 -0.51 -10.88
C ARG A 156 12.57 -1.98 -11.23
N SER A 157 13.55 -2.53 -11.93
CA SER A 157 13.66 -3.97 -12.13
C SER A 157 14.79 -4.54 -11.30
N PHE A 158 14.60 -5.68 -10.65
CA PHE A 158 15.55 -6.24 -9.70
C PHE A 158 15.26 -7.74 -9.49
N HIS A 159 16.20 -8.45 -8.89
CA HIS A 159 15.92 -9.79 -8.37
C HIS A 159 14.97 -9.70 -7.17
N ASN A 160 13.81 -10.36 -7.28
CA ASN A 160 12.77 -10.29 -6.26
C ASN A 160 13.26 -10.81 -4.88
N GLY A 161 14.14 -11.80 -4.85
CA GLY A 161 14.70 -12.36 -3.62
C GLY A 161 15.39 -11.28 -2.78
N ARG A 162 16.39 -10.62 -3.36
CA ARG A 162 17.14 -9.50 -2.76
C ARG A 162 16.23 -8.37 -2.27
N PHE A 163 15.23 -7.99 -3.06
CA PHE A 163 14.26 -6.96 -2.66
C PHE A 163 13.48 -7.36 -1.41
N ILE A 164 12.99 -8.61 -1.35
CA ILE A 164 12.27 -9.12 -0.17
C ILE A 164 13.19 -9.16 1.06
N GLN A 165 14.46 -9.55 0.91
CA GLN A 165 15.41 -9.55 2.03
C GLN A 165 15.62 -8.13 2.57
N ARG A 166 15.86 -7.14 1.70
CA ARG A 166 15.97 -5.73 2.13
C ARG A 166 14.71 -5.24 2.85
N MET A 167 13.52 -5.60 2.36
CA MET A 167 12.25 -5.25 3.00
C MET A 167 12.10 -5.89 4.39
N ARG A 168 12.49 -7.16 4.54
CA ARG A 168 12.48 -7.89 5.82
C ARG A 168 13.48 -7.29 6.82
N GLU A 169 14.70 -7.02 6.38
CA GLU A 169 15.74 -6.36 7.18
C GLU A 169 15.26 -5.00 7.69
N LYS A 170 14.69 -4.19 6.80
CA LYS A 170 14.14 -2.88 7.13
C LYS A 170 12.98 -2.97 8.13
N ALA A 171 12.10 -3.96 8.02
CA ALA A 171 11.06 -4.20 9.02
C ALA A 171 11.65 -4.63 10.37
N ALA A 172 12.71 -5.44 10.37
CA ALA A 172 13.36 -5.95 11.57
C ALA A 172 14.14 -4.89 12.38
N THR A 173 14.49 -3.75 11.77
CA THR A 173 15.09 -2.62 12.51
C THR A 173 14.15 -1.98 13.53
N ILE A 174 12.85 -2.27 13.49
CA ILE A 174 11.87 -1.69 14.40
C ILE A 174 11.92 -2.44 15.75
N PRO A 175 12.12 -1.76 16.89
CA PRO A 175 12.38 -2.42 18.19
C PRO A 175 11.27 -3.36 18.72
N LYS A 176 10.06 -3.29 18.19
CA LYS A 176 8.87 -4.03 18.66
C LYS A 176 8.43 -5.12 17.67
N TYR A 177 9.41 -5.71 17.01
CA TYR A 177 9.20 -6.58 15.86
C TYR A 177 9.83 -7.96 16.06
N ALA A 178 9.07 -9.02 15.74
CA ALA A 178 9.55 -10.39 15.81
C ALA A 178 9.18 -11.17 14.53
N PHE A 179 10.19 -11.75 13.87
CA PHE A 179 10.00 -12.77 12.84
C PHE A 179 10.09 -14.16 13.47
N SER A 180 9.17 -15.04 13.11
CA SER A 180 9.27 -16.47 13.38
C SER A 180 9.11 -17.26 12.08
N PRO A 181 9.99 -18.25 11.81
CA PRO A 181 9.71 -19.23 10.78
C PRO A 181 8.53 -20.12 11.22
N LEU A 182 7.76 -20.66 10.28
CA LEU A 182 6.80 -21.73 10.56
C LEU A 182 7.57 -23.02 10.83
N VAL A 183 8.07 -23.20 12.05
CA VAL A 183 8.91 -24.36 12.40
C VAL A 183 8.09 -25.56 12.89
N ASP A 184 6.83 -25.39 13.31
CA ASP A 184 6.07 -26.47 13.94
C ASP A 184 4.59 -26.58 13.49
N THR A 185 4.12 -27.83 13.32
CA THR A 185 2.71 -28.19 13.08
C THR A 185 1.78 -27.72 14.21
N ASN A 186 2.27 -27.57 15.44
CA ASN A 186 1.52 -26.95 16.53
C ASN A 186 1.32 -25.44 16.31
N GLN A 187 2.29 -24.75 15.73
CA GLN A 187 2.16 -23.34 15.39
C GLN A 187 1.24 -23.14 14.17
N MET A 188 1.23 -24.12 13.25
CA MET A 188 0.23 -24.20 12.18
C MET A 188 -1.19 -24.35 12.75
N LEU A 189 -1.40 -25.23 13.73
CA LEU A 189 -2.69 -25.39 14.42
C LEU A 189 -3.13 -24.13 15.16
N VAL A 190 -2.22 -23.45 15.87
CA VAL A 190 -2.53 -22.19 16.57
C VAL A 190 -2.86 -21.07 15.58
N SER A 191 -2.11 -20.92 14.48
CA SER A 191 -2.44 -19.97 13.42
C SER A 191 -3.73 -20.32 12.69
N PHE A 192 -4.02 -21.61 12.47
CA PHE A 192 -5.26 -22.05 11.84
C PHE A 192 -6.47 -21.82 12.75
N ILE A 193 -6.34 -22.08 14.06
CA ILE A 193 -7.36 -21.78 15.07
C ILE A 193 -7.60 -20.26 15.16
N LEU A 194 -6.55 -19.44 15.18
CA LEU A 194 -6.67 -17.98 15.17
C LEU A 194 -7.34 -17.46 13.89
N PHE A 195 -7.01 -18.04 12.72
CA PHE A 195 -7.61 -17.67 11.44
C PHE A 195 -9.09 -18.08 11.36
N VAL A 196 -9.43 -19.29 11.78
CA VAL A 196 -10.82 -19.79 11.81
C VAL A 196 -11.66 -19.05 12.85
N SER A 197 -11.07 -18.61 13.97
CA SER A 197 -11.80 -17.86 15.00
C SER A 197 -12.00 -16.37 14.67
N ALA A 198 -11.39 -15.86 13.60
CA ALA A 198 -11.51 -14.49 13.14
C ALA A 198 -12.43 -14.32 11.90
N CYS A 199 -12.96 -15.42 11.35
CA CYS A 199 -13.99 -15.45 10.30
C CYS A 199 -15.32 -15.91 10.88
#